data_AF-A0A5N6F5C5-F1
#
_entry.id   AF-A0A5N6F5C5-F1
#
_cell.length_a   1.000
_cell.length_b   1.000
_cell.length_c   1.000
_cell.angle_alpha   90.00
_cell.angle_beta   90.00
_cell.angle_gamma   90.00
#
_symmetry.space_group_name_H-M   'P 1'
#
loop_
_entity.id
_entity.type
_entity.pdbx_description
1 polymer ?
#
loop_
_entity_poly.entity_id
_entity_poly.type
_entity_poly.pdbx_seq_one_letter_code
_entity_poly.pdbx_strand_id
1 'polypeptide(L)'
;MDDINEEVLKAITEQHTVRIVVDVPTNLLRPDEYLASVSQLVSPFMVHWETENTPRLLVVDVYPKHAYIVIDINNRRYNYDTAHQQIYAIPVYVLQLSQNTLRWRFFRRAVEDELIARTIAELHRLNGQNPIPFFADHINGSVYLSPRSRVEV
;
A
#
# COMPACT_ATOMS: atom_id res chain seq x y z
N MET A 1 12.61 6.45 14.65
CA MET A 1 12.28 5.52 13.54
C MET A 1 12.36 4.09 14.07
N ASP A 2 13.27 3.83 15.00
CA ASP A 2 13.43 2.53 15.65
C ASP A 2 12.18 2.12 16.44
N ASP A 3 11.65 2.98 17.32
CA ASP A 3 10.43 2.67 18.09
C ASP A 3 9.23 2.25 17.21
N ILE A 4 9.02 2.94 16.08
CA ILE A 4 7.90 2.63 15.18
C ILE A 4 8.14 1.33 14.41
N ASN A 5 9.39 0.99 14.10
CA ASN A 5 9.74 -0.29 13.49
C ASN A 5 9.48 -1.45 14.44
N GLU A 6 9.78 -1.28 15.73
CA GLU A 6 9.48 -2.29 16.74
C GLU A 6 7.97 -2.56 16.85
N GLU A 7 7.14 -1.52 16.82
CA GLU A 7 5.68 -1.67 16.82
C GLU A 7 5.18 -2.43 15.57
N VAL A 8 5.73 -2.10 14.39
CA VAL A 8 5.39 -2.79 13.14
C VAL A 8 5.83 -4.26 13.19
N LEU A 9 7.06 -4.54 13.61
CA LEU A 9 7.60 -5.89 13.73
C LEU A 9 6.77 -6.74 14.70
N LYS A 10 6.37 -6.16 15.84
CA LYS A 10 5.45 -6.82 16.78
C LYS A 10 4.14 -7.23 16.12
N ALA A 11 3.52 -6.33 15.33
CA ALA A 11 2.29 -6.65 14.61
C ALA A 11 2.51 -7.77 13.56
N ILE A 12 3.65 -7.75 12.86
CA ILE A 12 4.01 -8.81 11.90
C ILE A 12 4.19 -10.15 12.63
N THR A 13 4.88 -10.19 13.77
CA THR A 13 5.07 -11.41 14.56
C THR A 13 3.74 -11.97 15.08
N GLU A 14 2.83 -11.11 15.54
CA GLU A 14 1.54 -11.54 16.08
C GLU A 14 0.60 -12.07 14.98
N GLN A 15 0.49 -11.36 13.85
CA GLN A 15 -0.48 -11.68 12.79
C GLN A 15 0.08 -12.56 11.67
N HIS A 16 1.40 -12.70 11.58
CA HIS A 16 2.19 -13.37 10.54
C HIS A 16 2.06 -12.76 9.13
N THR A 17 0.85 -12.41 8.70
CA THR A 17 0.55 -11.69 7.45
C THR A 17 -0.21 -10.42 7.80
N VAL A 18 0.32 -9.27 7.39
CA VAL A 18 -0.32 -7.96 7.59
C VAL A 18 -0.29 -7.14 6.32
N ARG A 19 -1.21 -6.18 6.25
CA ARG A 19 -1.23 -5.14 5.24
C ARG A 19 -0.98 -3.81 5.93
N ILE A 20 0.06 -3.10 5.49
CA ILE A 20 0.37 -1.75 5.97
C ILE A 20 -0.12 -0.75 4.93
N VAL A 21 -1.00 0.15 5.36
CA VAL A 21 -1.37 1.34 4.61
C VAL A 21 -0.52 2.49 5.14
N VAL A 22 0.45 2.94 4.36
CA VAL A 22 1.21 4.14 4.69
C VAL A 22 0.40 5.35 4.23
N ASP A 23 0.11 6.26 5.16
CA ASP A 23 -0.62 7.51 4.91
C ASP A 23 0.35 8.68 5.08
N VAL A 24 0.65 9.37 3.98
CA VAL A 24 1.57 10.51 3.98
C VAL A 24 0.93 11.75 3.35
N PRO A 25 1.22 12.96 3.87
CA PRO A 25 0.84 14.20 3.22
C PRO A 25 1.47 14.32 1.82
N THR A 26 0.65 14.58 0.80
CA THR A 26 1.11 14.64 -0.60
C THR A 26 2.14 15.73 -0.85
N ASN A 27 2.08 16.83 -0.09
CA ASN A 27 3.04 17.92 -0.19
C ASN A 27 4.46 17.56 0.26
N LEU A 28 4.67 16.38 0.85
CA LEU A 28 6.00 15.82 1.15
C LEU A 28 6.54 14.96 -0.01
N LEU A 29 5.73 14.72 -1.05
CA LEU A 29 6.11 13.98 -2.24
C LEU A 29 6.43 14.92 -3.39
N ARG A 30 7.24 14.45 -4.33
CA ARG A 30 7.58 15.17 -5.57
C ARG A 30 6.46 15.03 -6.62
N PRO A 31 5.80 16.12 -7.05
CA PRO A 31 4.64 16.06 -7.94
C PRO A 31 4.87 15.40 -9.30
N ASP A 32 6.09 15.43 -9.81
CA ASP A 32 6.44 14.84 -11.12
C ASP A 32 7.07 13.43 -11.00
N GLU A 33 7.30 12.96 -9.77
CA GLU A 33 8.06 11.75 -9.47
C GLU A 33 7.43 10.95 -8.32
N TYR A 34 6.09 10.88 -8.24
CA TYR A 34 5.40 10.27 -7.10
C TYR A 34 5.90 8.87 -6.76
N LEU A 35 6.04 7.98 -7.76
CA LEU A 35 6.53 6.61 -7.54
C LEU A 35 7.95 6.58 -6.96
N ALA A 36 8.86 7.41 -7.49
CA ALA A 36 10.24 7.47 -7.00
C ALA A 36 10.30 8.09 -5.60
N SER A 37 9.54 9.15 -5.36
CA SER A 37 9.43 9.83 -4.07
C SER A 37 8.86 8.91 -2.99
N VAL A 38 7.83 8.14 -3.31
CA VAL A 38 7.24 7.14 -2.41
C VAL A 38 8.24 6.02 -2.12
N SER A 39 8.88 5.47 -3.16
CA SER A 39 9.86 4.39 -3.01
C SER A 39 11.00 4.79 -2.08
N GLN A 40 11.52 6.01 -2.22
CA GLN A 40 12.55 6.55 -1.32
C GLN A 40 12.05 6.72 0.11
N LEU A 41 10.82 7.19 0.28
CA LEU A 41 10.23 7.43 1.60
C LEU A 41 9.99 6.12 2.37
N VAL A 42 9.54 5.05 1.71
CA VAL A 42 9.28 3.75 2.36
C VAL A 42 10.49 2.83 2.41
N SER A 43 11.54 3.08 1.61
CA SER A 43 12.74 2.23 1.54
C SER A 43 13.38 1.90 2.90
N PRO A 44 13.55 2.85 3.85
CA PRO A 44 14.15 2.54 5.15
C PRO A 44 13.34 1.51 5.95
N PHE A 45 12.01 1.56 5.85
CA PHE A 45 11.12 0.60 6.47
C PHE A 45 11.21 -0.77 5.78
N MET A 46 11.12 -0.78 4.45
CA MET A 46 11.19 -2.00 3.64
C MET A 46 12.47 -2.79 3.91
N VAL A 47 13.63 -2.13 3.85
CA VAL A 47 14.94 -2.74 4.12
C VAL A 47 15.00 -3.34 5.52
N HIS A 48 14.43 -2.65 6.51
CA HIS A 48 14.39 -3.15 7.88
C HIS A 48 13.54 -4.43 7.98
N TRP A 49 12.35 -4.41 7.39
CA TRP A 49 11.41 -5.54 7.45
C TRP A 49 11.87 -6.75 6.62
N GLU A 50 12.59 -6.53 5.52
CA GLU A 50 13.12 -7.56 4.62
C GLU A 50 14.12 -8.52 5.27
N THR A 51 14.66 -8.16 6.44
CA THR A 51 15.60 -9.01 7.19
C THR A 51 15.00 -10.38 7.52
N GLU A 52 13.71 -10.42 7.89
CA GLU A 52 13.02 -11.66 8.29
C GLU A 52 11.67 -11.86 7.58
N ASN A 53 11.21 -10.85 6.83
CA ASN A 53 9.89 -10.85 6.21
C ASN A 53 9.97 -10.58 4.71
N THR A 54 8.85 -10.76 4.02
CA THR A 54 8.73 -10.48 2.59
C THR A 54 7.70 -9.37 2.37
N PRO A 55 8.08 -8.09 2.49
CA PRO A 55 7.21 -6.99 2.14
C PRO A 55 7.07 -6.87 0.62
N ARG A 56 5.89 -6.45 0.16
CA ARG A 56 5.58 -6.24 -1.25
C ARG A 56 4.78 -4.95 -1.40
N LEU A 57 5.36 -3.98 -2.08
CA LEU A 57 4.71 -2.74 -2.46
C LEU A 57 3.66 -3.02 -3.56
N LEU A 58 2.39 -2.78 -3.26
CA LEU A 58 1.26 -3.14 -4.14
C LEU A 58 0.63 -1.93 -4.82
N VAL A 59 0.45 -0.82 -4.11
CA VAL A 59 -0.30 0.33 -4.58
C VAL A 59 0.38 1.62 -4.17
N VAL A 60 0.35 2.60 -5.06
CA VAL A 60 0.59 4.02 -4.78
C VAL A 60 -0.61 4.81 -5.30
N ASP A 61 -1.43 5.32 -4.40
CA ASP A 61 -2.66 6.03 -4.69
C ASP A 61 -2.59 7.47 -4.16
N VAL A 62 -2.52 8.45 -5.07
CA VAL A 62 -2.16 9.84 -4.77
C VAL A 62 -3.37 10.76 -4.92
N TYR A 63 -3.74 11.43 -3.82
CA TYR A 63 -4.79 12.46 -3.77
C TYR A 63 -4.19 13.84 -3.47
N PRO A 64 -4.92 14.95 -3.68
CA PRO A 64 -4.41 16.29 -3.43
C PRO A 64 -3.85 16.55 -2.01
N LYS A 65 -4.40 15.87 -0.99
CA LYS A 65 -3.98 16.07 0.41
C LYS A 65 -3.05 14.97 0.94
N HIS A 66 -3.38 13.72 0.62
CA HIS A 66 -2.68 12.55 1.12
C HIS A 66 -2.39 11.57 0.00
N ALA A 67 -1.29 10.84 0.12
CA ALA A 67 -1.00 9.66 -0.68
C ALA A 67 -1.05 8.42 0.22
N TYR A 68 -1.61 7.35 -0.33
CA TYR A 68 -1.78 6.07 0.32
C TYR A 68 -0.92 5.03 -0.39
N ILE A 69 -0.09 4.35 0.39
CA ILE A 69 0.81 3.33 -0.10
C ILE A 69 0.44 2.01 0.55
N VAL A 70 0.20 0.97 -0.24
CA VAL A 70 -0.14 -0.35 0.31
C VAL A 70 1.05 -1.27 0.20
N ILE A 71 1.45 -1.84 1.34
CA ILE A 71 2.51 -2.84 1.44
C ILE A 71 1.94 -4.08 2.12
N ASP A 72 1.95 -5.21 1.43
CA ASP A 72 1.63 -6.50 2.03
C ASP A 72 2.90 -7.14 2.58
N ILE A 73 2.85 -7.65 3.80
CA ILE A 73 3.98 -8.35 4.43
C ILE A 73 3.61 -9.81 4.59
N ASN A 74 4.50 -10.70 4.09
CA ASN A 74 4.36 -12.14 4.16
C ASN A 74 3.08 -12.71 3.50
N ASN A 75 2.43 -11.93 2.61
CA ASN A 75 1.31 -12.41 1.82
C ASN A 75 1.79 -13.36 0.69
N ARG A 76 2.08 -14.61 1.08
CA ARG A 76 2.50 -15.69 0.16
C ARG A 76 1.40 -16.17 -0.77
N ARG A 77 0.13 -15.80 -0.50
CA ARG A 77 -1.03 -16.17 -1.31
C ARG A 77 -1.31 -15.19 -2.45
N TYR A 78 -0.67 -14.03 -2.43
CA TYR A 78 -0.80 -13.05 -3.49
C TYR A 78 -0.34 -13.65 -4.82
N ASN A 79 -1.25 -13.68 -5.78
CA ASN A 79 -0.97 -14.10 -7.14
C ASN A 79 -1.43 -12.99 -8.08
N TYR A 80 -0.49 -12.39 -8.82
CA TYR A 80 -0.78 -11.25 -9.70
C TYR A 80 -1.83 -11.57 -10.76
N ASP A 81 -1.90 -12.79 -11.29
CA ASP A 81 -2.89 -13.10 -12.33
C ASP A 81 -4.31 -13.08 -11.76
N THR A 82 -4.48 -13.52 -10.51
CA THR A 82 -5.78 -13.71 -9.86
C THR A 82 -6.11 -12.67 -8.78
N ALA A 83 -5.20 -11.75 -8.44
CA ALA A 83 -5.37 -10.82 -7.31
C ALA A 83 -6.60 -9.91 -7.44
N HIS A 84 -7.10 -9.66 -8.66
CA HIS A 84 -8.33 -8.92 -8.92
C HIS A 84 -9.62 -9.67 -8.49
N GLN A 85 -9.50 -10.95 -8.15
CA GLN A 85 -10.59 -11.81 -7.64
C GLN A 85 -10.39 -12.12 -6.14
N GLN A 86 -9.23 -11.79 -5.57
CA GLN A 86 -8.86 -12.12 -4.20
C GLN A 86 -9.21 -10.98 -3.25
N ILE A 87 -10.34 -11.10 -2.55
CA ILE A 87 -10.82 -10.12 -1.56
C ILE A 87 -10.62 -10.60 -0.11
N TYR A 88 -9.61 -11.44 0.14
CA TYR A 88 -9.34 -11.95 1.48
C TYR A 88 -9.03 -10.81 2.46
N ALA A 89 -9.69 -10.84 3.61
CA ALA A 89 -9.38 -9.94 4.72
C ALA A 89 -7.97 -10.24 5.25
N ILE A 90 -7.08 -9.26 5.14
CA ILE A 90 -5.76 -9.27 5.77
C ILE A 90 -5.77 -8.19 6.85
N PRO A 91 -5.24 -8.44 8.06
CA PRO A 91 -5.16 -7.43 9.10
C PRO A 91 -4.46 -6.14 8.61
N VAL A 92 -5.23 -5.05 8.53
CA VAL A 92 -4.76 -3.73 8.10
C VAL A 92 -4.23 -2.91 9.29
N TYR A 93 -3.01 -2.43 9.15
CA TYR A 93 -2.44 -1.43 10.03
C TYR A 93 -2.13 -0.18 9.23
N VAL A 94 -2.29 0.99 9.84
CA VAL A 94 -1.97 2.27 9.22
C VAL A 94 -0.67 2.79 9.81
N LEU A 95 0.29 3.09 8.94
CA LEU A 95 1.53 3.79 9.26
C LEU A 95 1.41 5.23 8.76
N GLN A 96 1.00 6.14 9.65
CA GLN A 96 0.66 7.51 9.27
C GLN A 96 1.76 8.50 9.64
N LEU A 97 2.17 9.34 8.69
CA LEU A 97 3.04 10.49 8.93
C LEU A 97 2.19 11.73 9.22
N SER A 98 2.28 12.25 10.44
CA SER A 98 1.61 13.50 10.80
C SER A 98 2.23 14.69 10.06
N GLN A 99 1.42 15.47 9.33
CA GLN A 99 1.88 16.67 8.61
C GLN A 99 2.50 17.72 9.54
N ASN A 100 1.90 17.95 10.71
CA ASN A 100 2.31 19.05 11.59
C ASN A 100 3.56 18.72 12.42
N THR A 101 3.71 17.45 12.81
CA THR A 101 4.78 17.03 13.73
C THR A 101 5.87 16.23 13.05
N LEU A 102 5.65 15.79 11.81
CA LEU A 102 6.52 14.87 11.06
C LEU A 102 6.87 13.61 11.87
N ARG A 103 5.91 13.16 12.69
CA ARG A 103 6.03 11.95 13.50
C ARG A 103 5.17 10.84 12.92
N TRP A 104 5.74 9.64 12.90
CA TRP A 104 5.04 8.43 12.53
C TRP A 104 4.13 7.95 13.66
N ARG A 105 2.98 7.41 13.28
CA ARG A 105 2.04 6.70 14.16
C ARG A 105 1.67 5.39 13.51
N PHE A 106 1.54 4.35 14.32
CA PHE A 106 1.16 3.03 13.86
C PHE A 106 -0.02 2.51 14.67
N PHE A 107 -1.07 2.05 14.00
CA PHE A 107 -2.27 1.55 14.67
C PHE A 107 -3.08 0.61 13.78
N ARG A 108 -3.85 -0.28 14.43
CA ARG A 108 -4.72 -1.24 13.78
C ARG A 108 -6.02 -0.59 13.27
N ARG A 109 -6.48 -0.94 12.07
CA ARG A 109 -7.79 -0.55 11.50
C ARG A 109 -8.59 -1.77 11.04
N ALA A 110 -9.23 -2.48 11.97
CA ALA A 110 -9.97 -3.72 11.65
C ALA A 110 -11.10 -3.53 10.63
N VAL A 111 -11.75 -2.37 10.65
CA VAL A 111 -12.82 -2.02 9.70
C VAL A 111 -12.33 -1.90 8.25
N GLU A 112 -11.02 -1.81 8.02
CA GLU A 112 -10.41 -1.62 6.70
C GLU A 112 -9.95 -2.93 6.05
N ASP A 113 -9.93 -4.05 6.78
CA ASP A 113 -9.37 -5.33 6.29
C ASP A 113 -9.99 -5.79 4.96
N GLU A 114 -11.32 -5.78 4.89
CA GLU A 114 -12.05 -6.13 3.68
C GLU A 114 -12.09 -4.99 2.67
N LEU A 115 -12.24 -3.75 3.15
CA LEU A 115 -12.37 -2.58 2.30
C LEU A 115 -11.14 -2.41 1.42
N ILE A 116 -9.95 -2.45 2.02
CA ILE A 116 -8.70 -2.27 1.29
C ILE A 116 -8.44 -3.45 0.33
N ALA A 117 -8.82 -4.68 0.71
CA ALA A 117 -8.72 -5.82 -0.20
C ALA A 117 -9.56 -5.61 -1.48
N ARG A 118 -10.80 -5.10 -1.34
CA ARG A 118 -11.66 -4.76 -2.48
C ARG A 118 -11.10 -3.62 -3.31
N THR A 119 -10.56 -2.57 -2.67
CA THR A 119 -9.94 -1.44 -3.38
C THR A 119 -8.75 -1.88 -4.22
N ILE A 120 -7.85 -2.72 -3.69
CA ILE A 120 -6.70 -3.24 -4.43
C ILE A 120 -7.17 -4.09 -5.62
N ALA A 121 -8.16 -4.96 -5.41
CA ALA A 121 -8.70 -5.80 -6.47
C ALA A 121 -9.29 -4.96 -7.62
N GLU A 122 -9.99 -3.88 -7.29
CA GLU A 122 -10.54 -2.94 -8.27
C GLU A 122 -9.44 -2.14 -8.97
N LEU A 123 -8.47 -1.60 -8.24
CA LEU A 123 -7.31 -0.91 -8.82
C LEU A 123 -6.57 -1.80 -9.81
N HIS A 124 -6.36 -3.06 -9.46
CA HIS A 124 -5.72 -4.04 -10.31
C HIS A 124 -6.57 -4.35 -11.56
N ARG A 125 -7.89 -4.49 -11.41
CA ARG A 125 -8.81 -4.66 -12.56
C ARG A 125 -8.72 -3.48 -13.52
N LEU A 126 -8.65 -2.26 -13.00
CA LEU A 126 -8.62 -1.03 -13.79
C LEU A 126 -7.22 -0.70 -14.36
N ASN A 127 -6.15 -1.20 -13.73
CA ASN A 127 -4.77 -1.04 -14.19
C ASN A 127 -4.31 -2.10 -15.21
N GLY A 128 -5.14 -3.09 -15.54
CA GLY A 128 -4.82 -3.99 -16.64
C GLY A 128 -3.68 -4.96 -16.34
N GLN A 129 -2.69 -4.99 -17.23
CA GLN A 129 -1.46 -5.79 -17.09
C GLN A 129 -0.26 -4.95 -16.59
N ASN A 130 -0.53 -3.76 -16.03
CA ASN A 130 0.54 -2.93 -15.48
C ASN A 130 1.20 -3.64 -14.29
N PRO A 131 2.54 -3.60 -14.19
CA PRO A 131 3.25 -4.19 -13.06
C PRO A 131 2.89 -3.46 -11.76
N ILE A 132 3.06 -4.15 -10.63
CA ILE A 132 3.00 -3.51 -9.32
C ILE A 132 4.22 -2.59 -9.10
N PRO A 133 4.09 -1.49 -8.34
CA PRO A 133 2.85 -1.02 -7.73
C PRO A 133 1.84 -0.50 -8.74
N PHE A 134 0.56 -0.80 -8.52
CA PHE A 134 -0.51 -0.11 -9.22
C PHE A 134 -0.47 1.37 -8.85
N PHE A 135 -0.46 2.23 -9.86
CA PHE A 135 -0.33 3.67 -9.68
C PHE A 135 -1.63 4.37 -10.05
N ALA A 136 -2.12 5.21 -9.15
CA ALA A 136 -3.32 6.02 -9.32
C ALA A 136 -2.99 7.47 -8.97
N ASP A 137 -3.07 8.37 -9.95
CA ASP A 137 -2.87 9.82 -9.76
C ASP A 137 -4.22 10.55 -9.90
N HIS A 138 -4.80 10.92 -8.77
CA HIS A 138 -6.07 11.66 -8.69
C HIS A 138 -5.88 13.20 -8.75
N ILE A 139 -4.67 13.70 -8.98
CA ILE A 139 -4.35 15.13 -9.11
C ILE A 139 -4.31 15.51 -10.58
N ASN A 140 -3.57 14.76 -11.41
CA ASN A 140 -3.34 15.10 -12.82
C ASN A 140 -4.27 14.38 -13.81
N GLY A 141 -5.19 13.55 -13.31
CA GLY A 141 -6.44 13.27 -14.03
C GLY A 141 -6.44 12.13 -15.05
N SER A 142 -5.57 11.12 -14.95
CA SER A 142 -5.80 9.84 -15.65
C SER A 142 -5.39 8.66 -14.79
N VAL A 143 -6.36 8.11 -14.06
CA VAL A 143 -6.14 7.06 -13.07
C VAL A 143 -6.05 5.66 -13.71
N TYR A 144 -6.68 5.43 -14.86
CA TYR A 144 -6.83 4.09 -15.44
C TYR A 144 -6.68 4.12 -16.97
N LEU A 145 -5.48 3.79 -17.45
CA LEU A 145 -5.16 3.87 -18.88
C LEU A 145 -5.56 2.60 -19.68
N SER A 146 -5.73 1.45 -19.02
CA SER A 146 -5.97 0.16 -19.69
C SER A 146 -6.70 -0.85 -18.80
N PRO A 147 -8.03 -0.77 -18.62
CA PRO A 147 -8.78 -1.76 -17.83
C PRO A 147 -8.65 -3.19 -18.39
N ARG A 148 -8.60 -4.22 -17.54
CA ARG A 148 -8.78 -5.61 -18.00
C ARG A 148 -10.18 -5.74 -18.60
N SER A 149 -10.27 -6.26 -19.83
CA SER A 149 -11.54 -6.58 -20.48
C SER A 149 -12.34 -7.52 -19.59
N ARG A 150 -13.62 -7.19 -19.36
CA ARG A 150 -14.54 -8.00 -18.58
C ARG A 150 -14.68 -9.36 -19.27
N VAL A 151 -14.17 -10.42 -18.68
CA VAL A 151 -14.55 -11.78 -19.08
C VAL A 151 -15.94 -11.97 -18.51
N GLU A 152 -16.97 -11.88 -19.36
CA GLU A 152 -18.31 -12.32 -19.01
C GLU A 152 -18.24 -13.79 -18.61
N VAL A 153 -18.75 -14.11 -17.42
CA VAL A 153 -18.95 -15.47 -16.92
C VAL A 153 -20.35 -15.92 -17.31
#